data_AF-A0A847JKB4-F1
#
_entry.id   AF-A0A847JKB4-F1
#
_cell.length_a   1.000
_cell.length_b   1.000
_cell.length_c   1.000
_cell.angle_alpha   90.00
_cell.angle_beta   90.00
_cell.angle_gamma   90.00
#
_symmetry.space_group_name_H-M   'P 1'
#
loop_
_entity.id
_entity.type
_entity.pdbx_description
1 polymer ?
#
loop_
_entity_poly.entity_id
_entity_poly.type
_entity_poly.pdbx_seq_one_letter_code
_entity_poly.pdbx_strand_id
1 'polypeptide(L)'
;KNDIQNVIGAGNNFCVDWLKCENNTLFVEVHDSELAYYLFYYDKLSDSFKNAFTSPISSLSEPLVDIVWDGSTSAPGKYWLISSSKVYSGVEGSIDEDSSPNNPALSKGLKGIASDGAGRILVSRSDGKIYDYASGNWSNFLVKSSSELGPLILLDQPSTSKRILVAMGTSTSGYMECDENGSIVYENGVGFISTSQSIYNSTVRAKQVEGFWQPVDDSNTLFALLAAGSEGSYALYRNTYSEGAWSGWIAE
;
A
#
# COMPACT_ATOMS: atom_id res chain seq x y z
N LYS A 1 18.13 -13.26 8.06
CA LYS A 1 19.09 -12.76 9.08
C LYS A 1 20.53 -12.84 8.60
N ASN A 2 21.07 -14.02 8.29
CA ASN A 2 22.47 -14.16 7.83
C ASN A 2 22.75 -13.30 6.58
N ASP A 3 21.87 -13.32 5.59
CA ASP A 3 22.01 -12.50 4.37
C ASP A 3 22.06 -11.00 4.67
N ILE A 4 21.18 -10.52 5.55
CA ILE A 4 21.12 -9.12 6.00
C ILE A 4 22.41 -8.74 6.75
N GLN A 5 22.93 -9.61 7.63
CA GLN A 5 24.18 -9.36 8.34
C GLN A 5 25.41 -9.30 7.42
N ASN A 6 25.40 -10.04 6.32
CA ASN A 6 26.49 -9.98 5.33
C ASN A 6 26.56 -8.61 4.64
N VAL A 7 25.44 -7.87 4.58
CA VAL A 7 25.36 -6.53 3.99
C VAL A 7 25.62 -5.44 5.02
N ILE A 8 24.97 -5.51 6.20
CA ILE A 8 25.11 -4.49 7.26
C ILE A 8 26.47 -4.61 7.98
N GLY A 9 27.11 -5.77 7.92
CA GLY A 9 28.39 -6.05 8.55
C GLY A 9 28.27 -7.03 9.72
N ALA A 10 29.22 -7.96 9.80
CA ALA A 10 29.24 -8.97 10.85
C ALA A 10 29.37 -8.33 12.24
N GLY A 11 28.47 -8.70 13.16
CA GLY A 11 28.45 -8.18 14.53
C GLY A 11 27.56 -6.96 14.73
N ASN A 12 27.05 -6.34 13.65
CA ASN A 12 26.10 -5.24 13.76
C ASN A 12 24.69 -5.76 14.08
N ASN A 13 24.02 -5.05 14.99
CA ASN A 13 22.61 -5.28 15.29
C ASN A 13 21.75 -4.49 14.31
N PHE A 14 20.59 -5.04 13.96
CA PHE A 14 19.58 -4.38 13.16
C PHE A 14 18.20 -4.74 13.71
N CYS A 15 17.23 -3.89 13.43
CA CYS A 15 15.82 -4.11 13.71
C CYS A 15 15.07 -4.31 12.40
N VAL A 16 14.03 -5.12 12.41
CA VAL A 16 13.09 -5.19 11.27
C VAL A 16 12.00 -4.17 11.54
N ASP A 17 11.85 -3.22 10.63
CA ASP A 17 10.84 -2.15 10.73
C ASP A 17 9.56 -2.53 10.01
N TRP A 18 9.70 -3.16 8.84
CA TRP A 18 8.61 -3.35 7.92
C TRP A 18 8.82 -4.60 7.05
N LEU A 19 7.72 -5.28 6.73
CA LEU A 19 7.69 -6.50 5.94
C LEU A 19 6.44 -6.50 5.04
N LYS A 20 6.61 -6.77 3.75
CA LYS A 20 5.50 -6.77 2.79
C LYS A 20 5.76 -7.74 1.64
N CYS A 21 4.72 -8.41 1.20
CA CYS A 21 4.74 -9.10 -0.07
C CYS A 21 4.18 -8.16 -1.14
N GLU A 22 4.95 -7.90 -2.19
CA GLU A 22 4.53 -7.12 -3.35
C GLU A 22 4.95 -7.87 -4.61
N ASN A 23 4.01 -8.05 -5.54
CA ASN A 23 4.20 -8.84 -6.75
C ASN A 23 4.92 -10.19 -6.51
N ASN A 24 4.39 -10.99 -5.57
CA ASN A 24 4.93 -12.29 -5.17
C ASN A 24 6.37 -12.29 -4.62
N THR A 25 6.90 -11.11 -4.27
CA THR A 25 8.23 -10.97 -3.68
C THR A 25 8.12 -10.40 -2.27
N LEU A 26 8.82 -11.05 -1.34
CA LEU A 26 8.89 -10.59 0.05
C LEU A 26 9.96 -9.50 0.18
N PHE A 27 9.53 -8.33 0.59
CA PHE A 27 10.38 -7.21 0.96
C PHE A 27 10.50 -7.12 2.48
N VAL A 28 11.69 -6.71 2.93
CA VAL A 28 11.96 -6.43 4.35
C VAL A 28 12.79 -5.16 4.46
N GLU A 29 12.31 -4.21 5.23
CA GLU A 29 13.07 -3.03 5.65
C GLU A 29 13.69 -3.29 7.02
N VAL A 30 14.94 -2.86 7.16
CA VAL A 30 15.66 -2.88 8.43
C VAL A 30 16.40 -1.58 8.66
N HIS A 31 16.56 -1.17 9.90
CA HIS A 31 17.53 -0.15 10.30
C HIS A 31 18.67 -0.73 11.14
N ASP A 32 19.87 -0.17 10.97
CA ASP A 32 21.02 -0.45 11.83
C ASP A 32 21.08 0.49 13.06
N SER A 33 22.12 0.34 13.89
CA SER A 33 22.31 1.16 15.10
C SER A 33 22.50 2.65 14.85
N GLU A 34 22.84 3.06 13.63
CA GLU A 34 22.98 4.46 13.22
C GLU A 34 21.68 5.02 12.61
N LEU A 35 20.59 4.23 12.64
CA LEU A 35 19.31 4.52 11.98
C LEU A 35 19.44 4.65 10.45
N ALA A 36 20.42 3.98 9.85
CA ALA A 36 20.47 3.85 8.40
C ALA A 36 19.51 2.74 7.96
N TYR A 37 18.61 3.07 7.03
CA TYR A 37 17.57 2.16 6.55
C TYR A 37 18.00 1.44 5.27
N TYR A 38 17.74 0.13 5.25
CA TYR A 38 18.04 -0.77 4.15
C TYR A 38 16.78 -1.52 3.76
N LEU A 39 16.54 -1.67 2.46
CA LEU A 39 15.46 -2.51 1.94
C LEU A 39 16.07 -3.73 1.28
N PHE A 40 15.57 -4.91 1.65
CA PHE A 40 15.93 -6.16 1.02
C PHE A 40 14.71 -6.77 0.35
N TYR A 41 14.95 -7.55 -0.70
CA TYR A 41 13.95 -8.40 -1.33
C TYR A 41 14.43 -9.84 -1.33
N TYR A 42 13.50 -10.78 -1.19
CA TYR A 42 13.81 -12.21 -1.28
C TYR A 42 13.90 -12.63 -2.75
N ASP A 43 15.10 -12.98 -3.21
CA ASP A 43 15.32 -13.53 -4.54
C ASP A 43 15.17 -15.05 -4.51
N LYS A 44 14.08 -15.53 -5.11
CA LYS A 44 13.78 -16.96 -5.24
C LYS A 44 14.83 -17.72 -6.06
N LEU A 45 15.53 -17.07 -7.00
CA LEU A 45 16.52 -17.74 -7.85
C LEU A 45 17.81 -18.06 -7.07
N SER A 46 18.22 -17.18 -6.16
CA SER A 46 19.39 -17.40 -5.31
C SER A 46 19.05 -17.93 -3.92
N ASP A 47 17.76 -18.10 -3.60
CA ASP A 47 17.25 -18.53 -2.30
C ASP A 47 17.81 -17.68 -1.14
N SER A 48 17.81 -16.35 -1.32
CA SER A 48 18.46 -15.43 -0.39
C SER A 48 17.83 -14.04 -0.42
N PHE A 49 17.94 -13.30 0.68
CA PHE A 49 17.67 -11.87 0.64
C PHE A 49 18.79 -11.10 -0.06
N LYS A 50 18.42 -10.28 -1.04
CA LYS A 50 19.29 -9.33 -1.72
C LYS A 50 18.97 -7.93 -1.25
N ASN A 51 20.00 -7.10 -1.10
CA ASN A 51 19.78 -5.68 -0.86
C ASN A 51 19.18 -5.08 -2.14
N ALA A 52 18.02 -4.45 -2.03
CA ALA A 52 17.37 -3.78 -3.14
C ALA A 52 18.21 -2.59 -3.64
N PHE A 53 19.09 -2.05 -2.78
CA PHE A 53 19.87 -0.85 -3.05
C PHE A 53 21.36 -1.07 -2.74
N THR A 54 22.26 -0.38 -3.44
CA THR A 54 23.71 -0.56 -3.22
C THR A 54 24.21 0.09 -1.93
N SER A 55 23.36 0.87 -1.26
CA SER A 55 23.63 1.64 -0.05
C SER A 55 22.34 1.79 0.77
N PRO A 56 22.38 2.37 1.98
CA PRO A 56 21.16 2.83 2.64
C PRO A 56 20.33 3.71 1.71
N ILE A 57 19.01 3.70 1.90
CA ILE A 57 18.10 4.59 1.16
C ILE A 57 18.44 6.03 1.56
N SER A 58 19.06 6.77 0.64
CA SER A 58 19.48 8.14 0.89
C SER A 58 18.25 8.98 1.27
N SER A 59 18.38 9.81 2.31
CA SER A 59 17.33 10.69 2.85
C SER A 59 16.10 10.01 3.50
N LEU A 60 16.08 8.68 3.65
CA LEU A 60 15.09 7.99 4.47
C LEU A 60 15.45 8.14 5.94
N SER A 61 14.56 8.78 6.70
CA SER A 61 14.77 9.11 8.12
C SER A 61 13.78 8.42 9.06
N GLU A 62 12.85 7.65 8.52
CA GLU A 62 11.79 6.94 9.23
C GLU A 62 11.42 5.70 8.43
N PRO A 63 10.81 4.67 9.07
CA PRO A 63 10.40 3.46 8.36
C PRO A 63 9.49 3.72 7.17
N LEU A 64 9.55 2.80 6.21
CA LEU A 64 8.59 2.69 5.14
C LEU A 64 7.19 2.36 5.69
N VAL A 65 6.20 2.93 5.02
CA VAL A 65 4.78 2.63 5.22
C VAL A 65 4.34 1.56 4.23
N ASP A 66 4.68 1.70 2.95
CA ASP A 66 4.32 0.73 1.91
C ASP A 66 5.21 0.84 0.65
N ILE A 67 5.10 -0.16 -0.23
CA ILE A 67 5.81 -0.27 -1.52
C ILE A 67 4.83 -0.55 -2.65
N VAL A 68 5.18 -0.07 -3.83
CA VAL A 68 4.71 -0.59 -5.11
C VAL A 68 5.93 -0.98 -5.94
N TRP A 69 5.87 -2.14 -6.57
CA TRP A 69 6.92 -2.64 -7.44
C TRP A 69 6.33 -3.40 -8.64
N ASP A 70 6.77 -3.02 -9.85
CA ASP A 70 6.25 -3.53 -11.12
C ASP A 70 6.77 -4.93 -11.50
N GLY A 71 7.61 -5.56 -10.67
CA GLY A 71 8.20 -6.87 -10.94
C GLY A 71 9.44 -6.87 -11.82
N SER A 72 9.82 -5.72 -12.39
CA SER A 72 11.02 -5.59 -13.19
C SER A 72 12.21 -5.19 -12.31
N THR A 73 13.31 -5.91 -12.45
CA THR A 73 14.63 -5.55 -11.89
C THR A 73 15.45 -4.71 -12.87
N SER A 74 15.07 -4.67 -14.15
CA SER A 74 15.74 -3.90 -15.19
C SER A 74 15.06 -2.55 -15.43
N ALA A 75 15.85 -1.50 -15.65
CA ALA A 75 15.33 -0.15 -15.89
C ALA A 75 14.34 -0.10 -17.08
N PRO A 76 13.25 0.68 -16.97
CA PRO A 76 12.84 1.41 -15.78
C PRO A 76 11.94 0.55 -14.89
N GLY A 77 12.48 -0.45 -14.20
CA GLY A 77 11.81 -1.15 -13.11
C GLY A 77 11.65 -0.18 -11.96
N LYS A 78 10.45 0.37 -11.82
CA LYS A 78 10.21 1.51 -10.92
C LYS A 78 9.77 1.01 -9.55
N TYR A 79 10.66 1.17 -8.58
CA TYR A 79 10.27 1.15 -7.17
C TYR A 79 9.57 2.45 -6.85
N TRP A 80 8.43 2.35 -6.17
CA TRP A 80 7.80 3.48 -5.50
C TRP A 80 7.60 3.13 -4.04
N LEU A 81 8.17 3.94 -3.16
CA LEU A 81 8.08 3.75 -1.71
C LEU A 81 7.48 4.99 -1.08
N ILE A 82 6.81 4.80 0.04
CA ILE A 82 6.46 5.90 0.93
C ILE A 82 7.00 5.65 2.32
N SER A 83 7.57 6.68 2.92
CA SER A 83 7.65 6.79 4.38
C SER A 83 6.37 7.48 4.88
N SER A 84 6.26 7.73 6.18
CA SER A 84 5.12 8.50 6.71
C SER A 84 5.07 9.95 6.19
N SER A 85 6.17 10.46 5.64
CA SER A 85 6.31 11.87 5.24
C SER A 85 6.70 12.12 3.79
N LYS A 86 7.36 11.16 3.13
CA LYS A 86 7.99 11.36 1.83
C LYS A 86 7.71 10.23 0.86
N VAL A 87 7.68 10.56 -0.43
CA VAL A 87 7.65 9.59 -1.52
C VAL A 87 9.06 9.42 -2.06
N TYR A 88 9.42 8.19 -2.38
CA TYR A 88 10.69 7.81 -2.99
C TYR A 88 10.41 7.06 -4.27
N SER A 89 11.26 7.25 -5.27
CA SER A 89 11.17 6.49 -6.52
C SER A 89 12.55 6.21 -7.10
N GLY A 90 12.66 5.11 -7.84
CA GLY A 90 13.95 4.70 -8.38
C GLY A 90 13.93 3.34 -9.05
N VAL A 91 15.12 2.80 -9.27
CA VAL A 91 15.38 1.46 -9.81
C VAL A 91 16.24 0.67 -8.83
N GLU A 92 16.43 -0.63 -9.07
CA GLU A 92 17.35 -1.42 -8.25
C GLU A 92 18.74 -0.77 -8.22
N GLY A 93 19.31 -0.62 -7.02
CA GLY A 93 20.59 0.06 -6.82
C GLY A 93 20.54 1.59 -6.73
N SER A 94 19.44 2.27 -7.09
CA SER A 94 19.35 3.73 -7.03
C SER A 94 17.93 4.20 -6.73
N ILE A 95 17.70 4.72 -5.53
CA ILE A 95 16.43 5.29 -5.10
C ILE A 95 16.67 6.59 -4.34
N ASP A 96 15.84 7.58 -4.62
CA ASP A 96 15.91 8.89 -3.98
C ASP A 96 14.50 9.42 -3.69
N GLU A 97 14.44 10.47 -2.87
CA GLU A 97 13.19 11.23 -2.67
C GLU A 97 12.68 11.74 -4.01
N ASP A 98 11.40 11.52 -4.28
CA ASP A 98 10.77 11.99 -5.51
C ASP A 98 10.84 13.52 -5.57
N SER A 99 11.41 14.05 -6.65
CA SER A 99 11.56 15.49 -6.89
C SER A 99 10.53 16.03 -7.88
N SER A 100 9.55 15.20 -8.28
CA SER A 100 8.50 15.60 -9.19
C SER A 100 7.69 16.75 -8.60
N PRO A 101 7.25 17.73 -9.41
CA PRO A 101 6.41 18.82 -8.93
C PRO A 101 5.14 18.31 -8.25
N ASN A 102 4.66 19.08 -7.26
CA ASN A 102 3.49 18.75 -6.43
C ASN A 102 3.58 17.43 -5.65
N ASN A 103 4.80 16.92 -5.39
CA ASN A 103 5.02 15.74 -4.55
C ASN A 103 4.10 15.77 -3.30
N PRO A 104 3.38 14.66 -3.01
CA PRO A 104 2.44 14.58 -1.89
C PRO A 104 3.09 14.63 -0.51
N ALA A 105 4.40 14.85 -0.38
CA ALA A 105 5.09 14.96 0.90
C ALA A 105 4.28 15.74 1.94
N LEU A 106 4.08 15.12 3.10
CA LEU A 106 3.30 15.64 4.21
C LEU A 106 3.78 14.96 5.48
N SER A 107 4.36 15.73 6.40
CA SER A 107 4.89 15.20 7.67
C SER A 107 3.87 14.31 8.39
N LYS A 108 4.23 13.03 8.58
CA LYS A 108 3.38 11.98 9.20
C LYS A 108 1.99 11.84 8.55
N GLY A 109 1.90 12.12 7.26
CA GLY A 109 0.64 12.22 6.54
C GLY A 109 0.46 11.27 5.36
N LEU A 110 1.48 10.54 4.91
CA LEU A 110 1.33 9.52 3.86
C LEU A 110 0.89 8.19 4.47
N LYS A 111 -0.10 7.53 3.85
CA LYS A 111 -0.86 6.45 4.51
C LYS A 111 -0.97 5.15 3.70
N GLY A 112 -0.77 5.22 2.40
CA GLY A 112 -0.82 4.06 1.51
C GLY A 112 -0.39 4.43 0.11
N ILE A 113 0.09 3.44 -0.64
CA ILE A 113 0.50 3.57 -2.04
C ILE A 113 -0.09 2.42 -2.86
N ALA A 114 -0.49 2.68 -4.11
CA ALA A 114 -0.86 1.63 -5.07
C ALA A 114 -0.52 2.04 -6.51
N SER A 115 -0.58 1.09 -7.46
CA SER A 115 -0.46 1.36 -8.89
C SER A 115 -1.59 0.75 -9.70
N ASP A 116 -1.97 1.39 -10.81
CA ASP A 116 -3.12 1.01 -11.63
C ASP A 116 -2.82 0.09 -12.80
N GLY A 117 -1.68 -0.61 -12.79
CA GLY A 117 -1.28 -1.50 -13.89
C GLY A 117 -0.98 -0.80 -15.22
N ALA A 118 -1.39 0.47 -15.39
CA ALA A 118 -0.93 1.37 -16.46
C ALA A 118 0.32 2.17 -16.02
N GLY A 119 0.79 1.96 -14.79
CA GLY A 119 1.98 2.59 -14.23
C GLY A 119 1.73 3.94 -13.55
N ARG A 120 0.46 4.36 -13.39
CA ARG A 120 0.13 5.47 -12.50
C ARG A 120 0.33 5.02 -11.06
N ILE A 121 0.77 5.94 -10.22
CA ILE A 121 0.95 5.73 -8.78
C ILE A 121 -0.06 6.57 -8.03
N LEU A 122 -0.66 5.99 -7.00
CA LEU A 122 -1.58 6.67 -6.09
C LEU A 122 -0.99 6.72 -4.69
N VAL A 123 -1.15 7.84 -3.99
CA VAL A 123 -0.77 8.01 -2.59
C VAL A 123 -1.94 8.61 -1.81
N SER A 124 -2.38 7.95 -0.74
CA SER A 124 -3.38 8.50 0.18
C SER A 124 -2.71 9.35 1.27
N ARG A 125 -3.40 10.43 1.65
CA ARG A 125 -2.95 11.34 2.70
C ARG A 125 -3.96 11.49 3.83
N SER A 126 -3.43 11.78 5.01
CA SER A 126 -4.19 12.08 6.22
C SER A 126 -5.04 13.35 6.14
N ASP A 127 -4.89 14.17 5.09
CA ASP A 127 -5.69 15.38 4.86
C ASP A 127 -6.92 15.17 3.96
N GLY A 128 -7.25 13.90 3.64
CA GLY A 128 -8.46 13.56 2.89
C GLY A 128 -8.27 13.57 1.38
N LYS A 129 -7.03 13.62 0.90
CA LYS A 129 -6.69 13.65 -0.53
C LYS A 129 -6.01 12.36 -0.99
N ILE A 130 -6.28 11.99 -2.23
CA ILE A 130 -5.46 11.03 -2.98
C ILE A 130 -4.68 11.83 -4.02
N TYR A 131 -3.39 11.57 -4.08
CA TYR A 131 -2.50 12.10 -5.08
C TYR A 131 -2.24 11.04 -6.13
N ASP A 132 -2.17 11.45 -7.39
CA ASP A 132 -1.92 10.59 -8.52
C ASP A 132 -0.73 11.09 -9.34
N TYR A 133 0.14 10.16 -9.73
CA TYR A 133 1.28 10.40 -10.59
C TYR A 133 1.19 9.50 -11.82
N ALA A 134 0.79 10.08 -12.95
CA ALA A 134 0.78 9.37 -14.24
C ALA A 134 2.07 9.66 -15.04
N SER A 135 2.48 10.93 -15.12
CA SER A 135 3.71 11.33 -15.81
C SER A 135 4.21 12.69 -15.35
N GLY A 136 5.42 12.73 -14.77
CA GLY A 136 6.22 13.95 -14.58
C GLY A 136 5.70 14.99 -13.57
N ASN A 137 4.48 14.86 -13.07
CA ASN A 137 3.88 15.76 -12.08
C ASN A 137 2.80 15.00 -11.28
N TRP A 138 2.64 15.39 -10.02
CA TRP A 138 1.52 14.92 -9.21
C TRP A 138 0.29 15.80 -9.39
N SER A 139 -0.87 15.16 -9.48
CA SER A 139 -2.18 15.78 -9.28
C SER A 139 -2.84 15.21 -8.02
N ASN A 140 -3.92 15.83 -7.58
CA ASN A 140 -4.71 15.31 -6.46
C ASN A 140 -6.19 15.59 -6.68
N PHE A 141 -7.00 14.77 -6.01
CA PHE A 141 -8.41 15.01 -5.85
C PHE A 141 -8.81 14.80 -4.38
N LEU A 142 -9.83 15.55 -3.96
CA LEU A 142 -10.37 15.46 -2.62
C LEU A 142 -11.31 14.27 -2.53
N VAL A 143 -11.02 13.34 -1.62
CA VAL A 143 -11.90 12.21 -1.32
C VAL A 143 -12.98 12.65 -0.33
N LYS A 144 -12.54 13.17 0.83
CA LYS A 144 -13.43 13.73 1.85
C LYS A 144 -12.69 14.76 2.68
N SER A 145 -13.19 16.00 2.72
CA SER A 145 -12.59 17.07 3.52
C SER A 145 -12.48 16.67 4.98
N SER A 146 -11.34 17.01 5.60
CA SER A 146 -11.08 16.84 7.05
C SER A 146 -11.15 15.41 7.60
N SER A 147 -11.10 14.40 6.73
CA SER A 147 -11.04 12.99 7.15
C SER A 147 -9.64 12.44 6.92
N GLU A 148 -9.07 11.80 7.93
CA GLU A 148 -7.85 11.02 7.77
C GLU A 148 -8.13 9.84 6.85
N LEU A 149 -7.30 9.65 5.81
CA LEU A 149 -7.32 8.44 4.98
C LEU A 149 -6.31 7.43 5.53
N GLY A 150 -6.49 6.17 5.17
CA GLY A 150 -5.60 5.06 5.49
C GLY A 150 -5.02 4.40 4.23
N PRO A 151 -4.66 3.12 4.29
CA PRO A 151 -4.20 2.33 3.15
C PRO A 151 -5.19 2.34 1.99
N LEU A 152 -4.68 2.13 0.77
CA LEU A 152 -5.49 2.08 -0.44
C LEU A 152 -5.08 0.90 -1.32
N ILE A 153 -6.00 0.42 -2.16
CA ILE A 153 -5.73 -0.57 -3.20
C ILE A 153 -6.48 -0.19 -4.47
N LEU A 154 -5.96 -0.62 -5.61
CA LEU A 154 -6.66 -0.59 -6.89
C LEU A 154 -7.24 -1.98 -7.17
N LEU A 155 -8.54 -2.02 -7.44
CA LEU A 155 -9.22 -3.22 -7.91
C LEU A 155 -9.31 -3.21 -9.43
N ASP A 156 -8.67 -4.20 -10.03
CA ASP A 156 -8.64 -4.40 -11.48
C ASP A 156 -9.76 -5.33 -11.98
N GLN A 157 -10.45 -6.02 -11.08
CA GLN A 157 -11.58 -6.85 -11.42
C GLN A 157 -12.72 -6.76 -10.41
N PRO A 158 -13.95 -7.02 -10.88
CA PRO A 158 -14.30 -7.34 -12.27
C PRO A 158 -15.13 -6.25 -12.92
N SER A 159 -15.25 -5.06 -12.32
CA SER A 159 -15.83 -3.94 -13.04
C SER A 159 -14.97 -3.64 -14.26
N THR A 160 -15.62 -3.41 -15.40
CA THR A 160 -15.04 -2.87 -16.65
C THR A 160 -14.42 -1.47 -16.47
N SER A 161 -14.33 -1.00 -15.23
CA SER A 161 -13.85 0.28 -14.78
C SER A 161 -13.07 0.02 -13.49
N LYS A 162 -11.75 0.24 -13.49
CA LYS A 162 -10.92 0.02 -12.30
C LYS A 162 -11.39 0.93 -11.16
N ARG A 163 -11.15 0.52 -9.92
CA ARG A 163 -11.65 1.22 -8.72
C ARG A 163 -10.55 1.37 -7.70
N ILE A 164 -10.58 2.47 -6.95
CA ILE A 164 -9.71 2.68 -5.80
C ILE A 164 -10.53 2.43 -4.55
N LEU A 165 -10.11 1.48 -3.71
CA LEU A 165 -10.56 1.45 -2.32
C LEU A 165 -9.57 2.23 -1.50
N VAL A 166 -10.09 3.08 -0.63
CA VAL A 166 -9.28 3.83 0.32
C VAL A 166 -9.88 3.71 1.70
N ALA A 167 -9.09 3.26 2.66
CA ALA A 167 -9.47 3.18 4.05
C ALA A 167 -9.71 4.58 4.61
N MET A 168 -10.66 4.68 5.53
CA MET A 168 -10.79 5.82 6.41
C MET A 168 -9.85 5.60 7.59
N GLY A 169 -8.94 6.55 7.85
CA GLY A 169 -7.95 6.48 8.93
C GLY A 169 -8.54 6.72 10.33
N THR A 170 -9.83 6.45 10.53
CA THR A 170 -10.50 6.60 11.83
C THR A 170 -10.96 5.25 12.34
N SER A 171 -10.85 5.02 13.65
CA SER A 171 -11.23 3.76 14.31
C SER A 171 -12.66 3.29 14.05
N THR A 172 -13.56 4.20 13.68
CA THR A 172 -15.01 3.97 13.54
C THR A 172 -15.52 4.00 12.10
N SER A 173 -14.64 4.12 11.11
CA SER A 173 -15.05 4.19 9.70
C SER A 173 -14.26 3.20 8.86
N GLY A 174 -14.96 2.48 7.99
CA GLY A 174 -14.39 1.50 7.08
C GLY A 174 -13.62 2.15 5.92
N TYR A 175 -14.15 2.03 4.70
CA TYR A 175 -13.48 2.49 3.48
C TYR A 175 -14.41 3.21 2.51
N MET A 176 -13.85 3.94 1.56
CA MET A 176 -14.55 4.55 0.42
C MET A 176 -14.12 3.92 -0.90
N GLU A 177 -14.96 4.06 -1.91
CA GLU A 177 -14.69 3.61 -3.27
C GLU A 177 -14.61 4.83 -4.19
N CYS A 178 -13.54 4.96 -4.97
CA CYS A 178 -13.40 6.01 -5.99
C CYS A 178 -13.37 5.38 -7.38
N ASP A 179 -14.02 6.03 -8.35
CA ASP A 179 -13.81 5.70 -9.76
C ASP A 179 -12.38 6.09 -10.15
N GLU A 180 -11.62 5.21 -10.81
CA GLU A 180 -10.31 5.54 -11.32
C GLU A 180 -10.35 6.70 -12.34
N ASN A 181 -11.41 6.74 -13.16
CA ASN A 181 -11.53 7.65 -14.31
C ASN A 181 -12.34 8.91 -13.98
N GLY A 182 -12.75 9.09 -12.73
CA GLY A 182 -13.61 10.20 -12.32
C GLY A 182 -13.30 10.69 -10.93
N SER A 183 -13.81 11.87 -10.59
CA SER A 183 -13.70 12.43 -9.24
C SER A 183 -14.85 11.98 -8.32
N ILE A 184 -15.58 10.92 -8.70
CA ILE A 184 -16.74 10.45 -7.94
C ILE A 184 -16.26 9.51 -6.84
N VAL A 185 -16.55 9.91 -5.62
CA VAL A 185 -16.31 9.15 -4.40
C VAL A 185 -17.65 8.59 -3.94
N TYR A 186 -17.70 7.29 -3.73
CA TYR A 186 -18.83 6.59 -3.16
C TYR A 186 -18.49 6.26 -1.71
N GLU A 187 -19.34 6.73 -0.80
CA GLU A 187 -19.27 6.28 0.60
C GLU A 187 -19.57 4.77 0.66
N ASN A 188 -18.99 4.12 1.66
CA ASN A 188 -19.13 2.68 1.85
C ASN A 188 -20.59 2.23 1.75
N GLY A 189 -20.87 1.31 0.82
CA GLY A 189 -22.19 0.73 0.71
C GLY A 189 -23.18 1.37 -0.23
N VAL A 190 -22.79 2.43 -0.91
CA VAL A 190 -23.62 3.08 -1.93
C VAL A 190 -23.23 2.59 -3.35
N GLY A 191 -22.21 1.71 -3.47
CA GLY A 191 -21.75 1.14 -4.74
C GLY A 191 -21.03 -0.21 -4.63
N PHE A 192 -21.13 -0.95 -5.74
CA PHE A 192 -20.31 -2.06 -6.27
C PHE A 192 -19.81 -3.20 -5.37
N ILE A 193 -19.06 -3.00 -4.27
CA ILE A 193 -18.52 -4.13 -3.46
C ILE A 193 -19.49 -4.62 -2.37
N SER A 194 -20.52 -3.81 -2.11
CA SER A 194 -21.41 -3.98 -0.96
C SER A 194 -22.91 -4.09 -1.35
N THR A 195 -23.25 -4.64 -2.51
CA THR A 195 -24.66 -4.72 -2.94
C THR A 195 -25.44 -5.87 -2.30
N SER A 196 -24.78 -6.85 -1.68
CA SER A 196 -25.40 -8.00 -1.03
C SER A 196 -25.42 -7.84 0.50
N GLN A 197 -26.54 -8.23 1.13
CA GLN A 197 -26.76 -8.18 2.58
C GLN A 197 -25.86 -9.19 3.31
N SER A 198 -24.59 -8.86 3.53
CA SER A 198 -23.75 -9.59 4.48
C SER A 198 -24.00 -9.07 5.90
N ILE A 199 -24.03 -10.00 6.87
CA ILE A 199 -24.09 -9.68 8.30
C ILE A 199 -22.85 -8.91 8.79
N TYR A 200 -21.73 -8.99 8.06
CA TYR A 200 -20.47 -8.32 8.40
C TYR A 200 -20.31 -6.95 7.73
N ASN A 201 -21.23 -6.54 6.85
CA ASN A 201 -21.16 -5.23 6.20
C ASN A 201 -21.11 -4.08 7.22
N SER A 202 -21.94 -4.14 8.27
CA SER A 202 -21.92 -3.13 9.34
C SER A 202 -20.59 -3.14 10.10
N THR A 203 -19.98 -4.31 10.27
CA THR A 203 -18.69 -4.46 10.96
C THR A 203 -17.55 -3.84 10.17
N VAL A 204 -17.46 -4.15 8.87
CA VAL A 204 -16.43 -3.61 7.98
C VAL A 204 -16.59 -2.10 7.79
N ARG A 205 -17.82 -1.58 7.81
CA ARG A 205 -18.10 -0.15 7.75
C ARG A 205 -17.75 0.64 9.00
N ALA A 206 -17.73 -0.02 10.15
CA ALA A 206 -17.61 0.62 11.45
C ALA A 206 -16.24 0.44 12.10
N LYS A 207 -15.28 -0.17 11.39
CA LYS A 207 -13.94 -0.47 11.91
C LYS A 207 -12.88 0.08 10.99
N GLN A 208 -11.80 0.54 11.60
CA GLN A 208 -10.58 0.92 10.88
C GLN A 208 -10.06 -0.25 10.05
N VAL A 209 -9.82 0.05 8.78
CA VAL A 209 -9.13 -0.85 7.85
C VAL A 209 -7.64 -0.59 7.94
N GLU A 210 -6.88 -1.63 8.25
CA GLU A 210 -5.42 -1.62 8.41
C GLU A 210 -4.69 -2.08 7.15
N GLY A 211 -5.42 -2.71 6.22
CA GLY A 211 -4.86 -3.12 4.95
C GLY A 211 -5.91 -3.70 4.02
N PHE A 212 -5.63 -3.59 2.74
CA PHE A 212 -6.33 -4.31 1.69
C PHE A 212 -5.37 -5.25 0.99
N TRP A 213 -5.90 -6.34 0.48
CA TRP A 213 -5.12 -7.26 -0.34
C TRP A 213 -6.01 -7.96 -1.36
N GLN A 214 -5.59 -7.95 -2.62
CA GLN A 214 -6.17 -8.74 -3.69
C GLN A 214 -5.07 -9.70 -4.19
N PRO A 215 -5.29 -11.02 -4.15
CA PRO A 215 -4.31 -11.96 -4.68
C PRO A 215 -4.12 -11.76 -6.19
N VAL A 216 -2.86 -11.76 -6.63
CA VAL A 216 -2.51 -11.62 -8.06
C VAL A 216 -3.12 -12.75 -8.90
N ASP A 217 -3.11 -13.98 -8.35
CA ASP A 217 -3.65 -15.17 -9.03
C ASP A 217 -5.16 -15.37 -8.81
N ASP A 218 -5.82 -14.50 -8.02
CA ASP A 218 -7.26 -14.53 -7.78
C ASP A 218 -7.84 -13.12 -7.66
N SER A 219 -8.03 -12.50 -8.81
CA SER A 219 -8.62 -11.17 -8.94
C SER A 219 -10.10 -11.11 -8.52
N ASN A 220 -10.73 -12.23 -8.22
CA ASN A 220 -12.12 -12.27 -7.72
C ASN A 220 -12.19 -12.21 -6.21
N THR A 221 -11.05 -12.34 -5.51
CA THR A 221 -11.02 -12.30 -4.06
C THR A 221 -10.41 -10.99 -3.58
N LEU A 222 -11.07 -10.36 -2.61
CA LEU A 222 -10.60 -9.19 -1.92
C LEU A 222 -10.57 -9.47 -0.42
N PHE A 223 -9.47 -9.10 0.22
CA PHE A 223 -9.31 -9.14 1.65
C PHE A 223 -9.23 -7.73 2.24
N ALA A 224 -9.81 -7.56 3.42
CA ALA A 224 -9.63 -6.40 4.27
C ALA A 224 -9.19 -6.86 5.67
N LEU A 225 -8.10 -6.30 6.16
CA LEU A 225 -7.65 -6.47 7.54
C LEU A 225 -8.26 -5.35 8.39
N LEU A 226 -9.03 -5.68 9.40
CA LEU A 226 -9.67 -4.71 10.28
C LEU A 226 -9.05 -4.74 11.67
N ALA A 227 -8.91 -3.58 12.29
CA ALA A 227 -8.62 -3.49 13.72
C ALA A 227 -9.74 -4.19 14.53
N ALA A 228 -9.36 -5.11 15.40
CA ALA A 228 -10.24 -5.67 16.42
C ALA A 228 -10.19 -4.80 17.68
N GLY A 229 -11.21 -4.87 18.54
CA GLY A 229 -11.46 -3.91 19.63
C GLY A 229 -10.39 -3.79 20.74
N SER A 230 -9.21 -4.41 20.57
CA SER A 230 -8.03 -4.30 21.43
C SER A 230 -6.80 -3.97 20.59
N GLU A 231 -5.87 -3.22 21.17
CA GLU A 231 -4.59 -2.86 20.54
C GLU A 231 -3.84 -4.11 20.05
N GLY A 232 -3.31 -4.04 18.82
CA GLY A 232 -2.57 -5.14 18.19
C GLY A 232 -3.43 -6.37 17.82
N SER A 233 -4.75 -6.28 17.90
CA SER A 233 -5.65 -7.36 17.50
C SER A 233 -6.30 -7.03 16.16
N TYR A 234 -6.34 -7.99 15.24
CA TYR A 234 -6.86 -7.79 13.89
C TYR A 234 -7.78 -8.94 13.47
N ALA A 235 -8.68 -8.68 12.54
CA ALA A 235 -9.57 -9.68 11.96
C ALA A 235 -9.56 -9.55 10.44
N LEU A 236 -9.43 -10.69 9.76
CA LEU A 236 -9.39 -10.76 8.31
C LEU A 236 -10.82 -10.99 7.78
N TYR A 237 -11.19 -10.22 6.77
CA TYR A 237 -12.46 -10.37 6.08
C TYR A 237 -12.20 -10.60 4.59
N ARG A 238 -12.95 -11.51 4.00
CA ARG A 238 -12.93 -11.79 2.57
C ARG A 238 -14.21 -11.29 1.92
N ASN A 239 -14.12 -10.84 0.68
CA ASN A 239 -15.25 -10.66 -0.22
C ASN A 239 -14.88 -11.33 -1.54
N THR A 240 -15.83 -12.03 -2.15
CA THR A 240 -15.60 -12.78 -3.39
C THR A 240 -16.55 -12.27 -4.45
N TYR A 241 -16.04 -12.02 -5.64
CA TYR A 241 -16.87 -11.71 -6.79
C TYR A 241 -17.28 -12.98 -7.53
N SER A 242 -18.58 -13.12 -7.78
CA SER A 242 -19.14 -14.17 -8.60
C SER A 242 -20.43 -13.70 -9.27
N GLU A 243 -20.70 -14.16 -10.48
CA GLU A 243 -22.01 -13.97 -11.14
C GLU A 243 -22.46 -12.50 -11.29
N GLY A 244 -21.52 -11.56 -11.46
CA GLY A 244 -21.87 -10.15 -11.68
C GLY A 244 -21.86 -9.29 -10.42
N ALA A 245 -21.68 -9.88 -9.23
CA ALA A 245 -21.74 -9.17 -7.95
C ALA A 245 -20.70 -9.66 -6.93
N TRP A 246 -20.38 -8.79 -5.98
CA TRP A 246 -19.63 -9.16 -4.78
C TRP A 246 -20.54 -9.87 -3.78
N SER A 247 -20.05 -10.96 -3.19
CA SER A 247 -20.77 -11.83 -2.26
C SER A 247 -21.11 -11.16 -0.93
N GLY A 248 -20.43 -10.04 -0.65
CA GLY A 248 -20.43 -9.40 0.66
C GLY A 248 -19.32 -9.99 1.54
N TRP A 249 -19.03 -9.28 2.63
CA TRP A 249 -17.93 -9.62 3.52
C TRP A 249 -18.21 -10.88 4.34
N ILE A 250 -17.21 -11.72 4.53
CA ILE A 250 -17.22 -12.87 5.45
C ILE A 250 -15.97 -12.82 6.31
N ALA A 251 -16.07 -13.26 7.56
CA ALA A 251 -14.90 -13.39 8.44
C ALA A 251 -14.13 -14.67 8.08
N GLU A 252 -12.80 -14.59 8.05
CA GLU A 252 -11.89 -15.73 7.87
C GLU A 252 -11.31 -16.22 9.21
#